data_AF-A0A9X3YEV0-F1
#
_entry.id   AF-A0A9X3YEV0-F1
#
_cell.length_a   1.000
_cell.length_b   1.000
_cell.length_c   1.000
_cell.angle_alpha   90.00
_cell.angle_beta   90.00
_cell.angle_gamma   90.00
#
_symmetry.space_group_name_H-M   'P 1'
#
loop_
_entity.id
_entity.type
_entity.pdbx_description
1 polymer ?
#
loop_
_entity_poly.entity_id
_entity_poly.type
_entity_poly.pdbx_seq_one_letter_code
_entity_poly.pdbx_strand_id
1 'polypeptide(L)'
;EYAGVVPHLKQLYSLYKVLLGARHTRGAIDFETQETRIVFGSERKIAAITPTTRNDAHKLIEECMLAANVATAEFLKKHEIPALYRVHDGPPPERLEKLRAFLGELGLSLHKGKDGPTPKDYQALLASIKDRPDYHVIQTVMLRSLSQAVYSADNQGHFGLNYEAYT
;
A
#
# COMPACT_ATOMS: atom_id res chain seq x y z
N GLU A 1 8.43 -33.84 -6.14
CA GLU A 1 9.26 -32.70 -6.60
C GLU A 1 9.53 -31.67 -5.49
N TYR A 2 8.52 -31.02 -4.88
CA TYR A 2 8.73 -29.92 -3.93
C TYR A 2 8.89 -30.29 -2.44
N ALA A 3 8.97 -31.58 -2.10
CA ALA A 3 8.96 -32.04 -0.71
C ALA A 3 10.04 -31.37 0.16
N GLY A 4 11.23 -31.10 -0.39
CA GLY A 4 12.32 -30.46 0.33
C GLY A 4 12.08 -28.98 0.68
N VAL A 5 11.24 -28.26 -0.08
CA VAL A 5 10.99 -26.82 0.14
C VAL A 5 9.68 -26.53 0.86
N VAL A 6 8.76 -27.50 0.95
CA VAL A 6 7.47 -27.34 1.64
C VAL A 6 7.62 -26.85 3.09
N PRO A 7 8.57 -27.35 3.91
CA PRO A 7 8.76 -26.83 5.26
C PRO A 7 9.12 -25.33 5.28
N HIS A 8 9.96 -24.88 4.35
CA HIS A 8 10.36 -23.48 4.25
C HIS A 8 9.20 -22.58 3.79
N LEU A 9 8.40 -23.05 2.84
CA LEU A 9 7.19 -22.33 2.39
C LEU A 9 6.18 -22.18 3.53
N LYS A 10 5.98 -23.22 4.34
CA LYS A 10 5.12 -23.14 5.54
C LYS A 10 5.66 -22.12 6.55
N GLN A 11 6.98 -22.08 6.76
CA GLN A 11 7.60 -21.13 7.67
C GLN A 11 7.45 -19.69 7.18
N LEU A 12 7.70 -19.45 5.88
CA LEU A 12 7.49 -18.13 5.27
C LEU A 12 6.02 -17.70 5.35
N TYR A 13 5.08 -18.63 5.17
CA TYR A 13 3.66 -18.34 5.29
C TYR A 13 3.25 -17.99 6.73
N SER A 14 3.80 -18.68 7.74
CA SER A 14 3.61 -18.30 9.14
C SER A 14 4.20 -16.92 9.45
N LEU A 15 5.40 -16.61 8.94
CA LEU A 15 6.01 -15.28 9.08
C LEU A 15 5.15 -14.20 8.43
N TYR A 16 4.65 -14.44 7.22
CA TYR A 16 3.76 -13.54 6.50
C TYR A 16 2.53 -13.16 7.33
N LYS A 17 1.89 -14.12 8.01
CA LYS A 17 0.72 -13.83 8.86
C LYS A 17 1.06 -12.86 10.00
N VAL A 18 2.25 -12.99 10.59
CA VAL A 18 2.74 -12.07 11.64
C VAL A 18 3.01 -10.69 11.06
N LEU A 19 3.70 -10.61 9.91
CA LEU A 19 4.00 -9.34 9.23
C LEU A 19 2.73 -8.61 8.80
N LEU A 20 1.73 -9.34 8.28
CA LEU A 20 0.42 -8.80 7.93
C LEU A 20 -0.28 -8.20 9.15
N GLY A 21 -0.26 -8.91 10.29
CA GLY A 21 -0.77 -8.38 11.55
C GLY A 21 -0.07 -7.09 11.96
N ALA A 22 1.26 -7.05 11.89
CA ALA A 22 2.04 -5.86 12.19
C ALA A 22 1.73 -4.69 11.24
N ARG A 23 1.50 -4.97 9.95
CA ARG A 23 1.07 -3.98 8.95
C ARG A 23 -0.29 -3.36 9.29
N HIS A 24 -1.25 -4.18 9.73
CA HIS A 24 -2.55 -3.69 10.19
C HIS A 24 -2.40 -2.80 11.43
N THR A 25 -1.64 -3.23 12.44
CA THR A 25 -1.41 -2.42 13.66
C THR A 25 -0.69 -1.10 13.35
N ARG A 26 0.27 -1.13 12.42
CA ARG A 26 0.98 0.06 11.95
C ARG A 26 0.02 1.04 11.26
N GLY A 27 -1.02 0.55 10.59
CA GLY A 27 -2.00 1.41 9.93
C GLY A 27 -1.64 1.77 8.49
N ALA A 28 -0.92 0.87 7.80
CA ALA A 28 -0.66 1.04 6.38
C ALA A 28 -1.97 1.04 5.59
N ILE A 29 -2.06 1.91 4.59
CA ILE A 29 -3.22 1.95 3.70
C ILE A 29 -3.12 0.74 2.76
N ASP A 30 -4.20 -0.02 2.66
CA ASP A 30 -4.31 -1.16 1.75
C ASP A 30 -5.46 -0.89 0.79
N PHE A 31 -5.12 -0.46 -0.41
CA PHE A 31 -6.08 -0.31 -1.49
C PHE A 31 -6.11 -1.59 -2.32
N GLU A 32 -7.29 -2.16 -2.46
CA GLU A 32 -7.49 -3.30 -3.36
C GLU A 32 -7.62 -2.78 -4.79
N THR A 33 -6.55 -2.96 -5.56
CA THR A 33 -6.54 -2.71 -7.01
C THR A 33 -6.63 -4.02 -7.77
N GLN A 34 -7.36 -4.00 -8.89
CA GLN A 34 -7.38 -5.12 -9.83
C GLN A 34 -6.50 -4.77 -11.03
N GLU A 35 -5.35 -5.41 -11.13
CA GLU A 35 -4.47 -5.27 -12.29
C GLU A 35 -4.90 -6.20 -13.43
N THR A 36 -4.63 -5.81 -14.66
CA THR A 36 -4.91 -6.62 -15.85
C THR A 36 -3.64 -7.28 -16.39
N ARG A 37 -3.79 -8.51 -16.87
CA ARG A 37 -2.79 -9.26 -17.62
C ARG A 37 -3.21 -9.29 -19.09
N ILE A 38 -2.28 -8.91 -19.96
CA ILE A 38 -2.45 -9.02 -21.41
C ILE A 38 -1.90 -10.37 -21.85
N VAL A 39 -2.76 -11.19 -22.46
CA VAL A 39 -2.38 -12.48 -23.05
C VAL A 39 -2.09 -12.24 -24.52
N PHE A 40 -0.87 -12.54 -24.94
CA PHE A 40 -0.44 -12.42 -26.33
C PHE A 40 -0.56 -13.77 -27.05
N GLY A 41 -1.10 -13.76 -28.26
CA GLY A 41 -1.15 -14.92 -29.15
C GLY A 41 0.19 -15.18 -29.85
N SER A 42 0.22 -16.20 -30.71
CA SER A 42 1.41 -16.61 -31.48
C SER A 42 2.01 -15.49 -32.34
N GLU A 43 1.18 -14.58 -32.87
CA GLU A 43 1.61 -13.44 -33.67
C GLU A 43 1.97 -12.19 -32.83
N ARG A 44 2.12 -12.34 -31.51
CA ARG A 44 2.30 -11.23 -30.55
C ARG A 44 1.18 -10.18 -30.59
N LYS A 45 0.00 -10.54 -31.10
CA LYS A 45 -1.23 -9.74 -30.99
C LYS A 45 -1.95 -10.06 -29.69
N ILE A 46 -2.72 -9.09 -29.17
CA ILE A 46 -3.54 -9.28 -27.96
C ILE A 46 -4.60 -10.33 -28.26
N ALA A 47 -4.54 -11.45 -27.54
CA ALA A 47 -5.55 -12.50 -27.58
C ALA A 47 -6.63 -12.27 -26.52
N ALA A 48 -6.25 -11.81 -25.33
CA ALA A 48 -7.18 -11.50 -24.24
C ALA A 48 -6.60 -10.47 -23.26
N ILE A 49 -7.49 -9.77 -22.56
CA ILE A 49 -7.16 -8.96 -21.38
C ILE A 49 -7.93 -9.56 -20.20
N THR A 50 -7.20 -10.09 -19.23
CA THR A 50 -7.79 -10.83 -18.10
C THR A 50 -7.38 -10.18 -16.78
N PRO A 51 -8.23 -10.16 -15.74
CA PRO A 51 -7.81 -9.69 -14.43
C PRO A 51 -6.75 -10.61 -13.83
N THR A 52 -5.83 -10.05 -13.05
CA THR A 52 -4.87 -10.79 -12.24
C THR A 52 -5.48 -11.18 -10.90
N THR A 53 -4.97 -12.26 -10.31
CA THR A 53 -5.37 -12.71 -8.97
C THR A 53 -4.21 -12.52 -8.00
N ARG A 54 -4.36 -11.60 -7.05
CA ARG A 54 -3.41 -11.39 -5.94
C ARG A 54 -3.75 -12.36 -4.80
N ASN A 55 -2.96 -13.43 -4.69
CA ASN A 55 -3.09 -14.44 -3.63
C ASN A 55 -2.04 -14.27 -2.52
N ASP A 56 -2.11 -15.12 -1.49
CA ASP A 56 -1.21 -15.09 -0.34
C ASP A 56 0.28 -15.23 -0.67
N ALA A 57 0.64 -15.94 -1.74
CA ALA A 57 2.04 -16.05 -2.14
C ALA A 57 2.60 -14.70 -2.61
N HIS A 58 1.80 -13.90 -3.32
CA HIS A 58 2.19 -12.54 -3.72
C HIS A 58 2.34 -11.63 -2.49
N LYS A 59 1.37 -11.68 -1.57
CA LYS A 59 1.38 -10.88 -0.34
C LYS A 59 2.55 -11.26 0.59
N LEU A 60 2.88 -12.55 0.66
CA LEU A 60 4.04 -13.04 1.40
C LEU A 60 5.34 -12.43 0.90
N ILE A 61 5.56 -12.46 -0.42
CA ILE A 61 6.75 -11.85 -1.02
C ILE A 61 6.77 -10.34 -0.76
N GLU A 62 5.65 -9.66 -0.93
CA GLU A 62 5.53 -8.22 -0.65
C GLU A 62 5.94 -7.88 0.79
N GLU A 63 5.40 -8.57 1.81
CA GLU A 63 5.73 -8.30 3.21
C GLU A 63 7.21 -8.59 3.53
N CYS A 64 7.78 -9.64 2.94
CA CYS A 64 9.22 -9.92 3.08
C CYS A 64 10.07 -8.80 2.48
N MET A 65 9.71 -8.31 1.29
CA MET A 65 10.43 -7.20 0.65
C MET A 65 10.27 -5.90 1.43
N LEU A 66 9.09 -5.60 1.96
CA LEU A 66 8.87 -4.45 2.83
C LEU A 66 9.77 -4.49 4.06
N ALA A 67 9.88 -5.65 4.71
CA ALA A 67 10.75 -5.82 5.88
C ALA A 67 12.23 -5.59 5.54
N ALA A 68 12.71 -6.13 4.41
CA ALA A 68 14.08 -5.92 3.96
C ALA A 68 14.38 -4.45 3.62
N ASN A 69 13.44 -3.78 2.95
CA ASN A 69 13.56 -2.38 2.55
C ASN A 69 13.58 -1.43 3.76
N VAL A 70 12.73 -1.68 4.76
CA VAL A 70 12.74 -0.90 6.02
C VAL A 70 14.04 -1.12 6.78
N ALA A 71 14.49 -2.37 6.93
CA ALA A 71 15.75 -2.68 7.59
C ALA A 71 16.94 -1.99 6.90
N THR A 72 16.91 -1.92 5.56
CA THR A 72 17.92 -1.22 4.77
C THR A 72 17.87 0.30 5.01
N ALA A 73 16.69 0.90 4.99
CA ALA A 73 16.51 2.32 5.26
C ALA A 73 17.01 2.70 6.67
N GLU A 74 16.67 1.90 7.68
CA GLU A 74 17.13 2.08 9.06
C GLU A 74 18.65 1.93 9.17
N PHE A 75 19.24 0.94 8.49
CA PHE A 75 20.68 0.74 8.47
C PHE A 75 21.40 1.95 7.87
N LEU A 76 20.96 2.43 6.71
CA LEU A 76 21.57 3.58 6.02
C LEU A 76 21.44 4.85 6.85
N LYS A 77 20.25 5.10 7.42
CA LYS A 77 19.99 6.24 8.31
C LYS A 77 20.88 6.21 9.55
N LYS A 78 21.00 5.05 10.21
CA LYS A 78 21.81 4.87 11.43
C LYS A 78 23.30 5.15 11.20
N HIS A 79 23.81 4.83 10.02
CA HIS A 79 25.23 5.01 9.68
C HIS A 79 25.49 6.30 8.89
N GLU A 80 24.48 7.17 8.76
CA GLU A 80 24.56 8.45 8.04
C GLU A 80 25.08 8.28 6.59
N ILE A 81 24.76 7.15 5.96
CA ILE A 81 25.19 6.86 4.60
C ILE A 81 24.27 7.62 3.64
N PRO A 82 24.80 8.48 2.74
CA PRO A 82 24.00 9.14 1.73
C PRO A 82 23.30 8.10 0.84
N ALA A 83 21.98 8.15 0.80
CA ALA A 83 21.14 7.21 0.05
C ALA A 83 19.86 7.90 -0.43
N LEU A 84 19.16 7.25 -1.35
CA LEU A 84 17.83 7.68 -1.78
C LEU A 84 16.78 6.92 -0.98
N TYR A 85 15.94 7.64 -0.26
CA TYR A 85 14.75 7.10 0.37
C TYR A 85 13.59 7.11 -0.63
N ARG A 86 12.73 6.10 -0.54
CA ARG A 86 11.45 6.07 -1.22
C ARG A 86 10.43 6.77 -0.33
N VAL A 87 10.27 8.06 -0.54
CA VAL A 87 9.37 8.94 0.22
C VAL A 87 7.99 9.02 -0.40
N HIS A 88 6.98 9.16 0.43
CA HIS A 88 5.60 9.35 0.00
C HIS A 88 4.91 10.31 0.96
N ASP A 89 4.69 11.54 0.49
CA ASP A 89 4.00 12.55 1.27
C ASP A 89 2.51 12.24 1.44
N GLY A 90 1.89 12.86 2.44
CA GLY A 90 0.44 12.88 2.57
C GLY A 90 -0.26 13.57 1.39
N PRO A 91 -1.60 13.54 1.36
CA PRO A 91 -2.38 14.24 0.34
C PRO A 91 -2.11 15.76 0.39
N PRO A 92 -1.90 16.43 -0.75
CA PRO A 92 -1.81 17.89 -0.79
C PRO A 92 -3.13 18.53 -0.29
N PRO A 93 -3.09 19.72 0.34
CA PRO A 93 -4.27 20.36 0.92
C PRO A 93 -5.46 20.46 -0.05
N GLU A 94 -5.22 20.88 -1.29
CA GLU A 94 -6.26 21.01 -2.32
C GLU A 94 -6.94 19.65 -2.65
N ARG A 95 -6.16 18.58 -2.75
CA ARG A 95 -6.71 17.23 -3.01
C ARG A 95 -7.46 16.69 -1.80
N LEU A 96 -6.99 17.02 -0.60
CA LEU A 96 -7.66 16.65 0.65
C LEU A 96 -9.01 17.38 0.80
N GLU A 97 -9.10 18.65 0.44
CA GLU A 97 -10.36 19.40 0.44
C GLU A 97 -11.36 18.80 -0.55
N LYS A 98 -10.92 18.48 -1.77
CA LYS A 98 -11.73 17.80 -2.78
C LYS A 98 -12.23 16.44 -2.29
N LEU A 99 -11.36 15.65 -1.66
CA LEU A 99 -11.75 14.36 -1.06
C LEU A 99 -12.81 14.56 0.03
N ARG A 100 -12.62 15.54 0.93
CA ARG A 100 -13.57 15.81 2.01
C ARG A 100 -14.94 16.25 1.49
N ALA A 101 -14.97 17.11 0.47
CA ALA A 101 -16.22 17.51 -0.18
C ALA A 101 -16.94 16.29 -0.77
N PHE A 102 -16.23 15.46 -1.55
CA PHE A 102 -16.77 14.24 -2.13
C PHE A 102 -17.31 13.27 -1.07
N LEU A 103 -16.57 13.03 0.01
CA LEU A 103 -17.03 12.18 1.11
C LEU A 103 -18.26 12.76 1.81
N GLY A 104 -18.29 14.09 2.00
CA GLY A 104 -19.40 14.80 2.63
C GLY A 104 -20.73 14.59 1.90
N GLU A 105 -20.74 14.61 0.56
CA GLU A 105 -21.92 14.32 -0.26
C GLU A 105 -22.47 12.90 -0.03
N LEU A 106 -21.62 11.97 0.41
CA LEU A 106 -21.99 10.58 0.71
C LEU A 106 -22.32 10.35 2.19
N GLY A 107 -22.34 11.41 3.00
CA GLY A 107 -22.49 11.34 4.45
C GLY A 107 -21.29 10.70 5.17
N LEU A 108 -20.13 10.63 4.49
CA LEU A 108 -18.89 10.08 5.02
C LEU A 108 -17.97 11.22 5.48
N SER A 109 -17.08 10.91 6.41
CA SER A 109 -16.07 11.87 6.85
C SER A 109 -14.72 11.19 7.02
N LEU A 110 -13.67 11.91 6.65
CA LEU A 110 -12.30 11.57 6.95
C LEU A 110 -11.83 12.48 8.09
N HIS A 111 -11.31 11.87 9.16
CA HIS A 111 -11.06 12.57 10.41
C HIS A 111 -10.19 13.83 10.22
N LYS A 112 -10.54 14.89 10.93
CA LYS A 112 -9.75 16.13 11.00
C LYS A 112 -8.80 16.03 12.20
N GLY A 113 -7.70 15.30 12.06
CA GLY A 113 -6.57 15.50 12.96
C GLY A 113 -6.08 16.95 12.89
N LYS A 114 -5.38 17.44 13.93
CA LYS A 114 -4.83 18.80 13.96
C LYS A 114 -3.93 19.10 12.75
N ASP A 115 -3.20 18.09 12.29
CA ASP A 115 -2.24 18.18 11.19
C ASP A 115 -2.75 17.51 9.89
N GLY A 116 -4.05 17.20 9.82
CA GLY A 116 -4.65 16.44 8.72
C GLY A 116 -4.89 14.95 9.05
N PRO A 117 -5.40 14.16 8.09
CA PRO A 117 -5.66 12.75 8.28
C PRO A 117 -4.38 11.92 8.24
N THR A 118 -4.31 10.93 9.12
CA THR A 118 -3.24 9.93 9.17
C THR A 118 -3.55 8.74 8.24
N PRO A 119 -2.57 7.89 7.91
CA PRO A 119 -2.82 6.64 7.19
C PRO A 119 -3.85 5.73 7.88
N LYS A 120 -3.89 5.74 9.22
CA LYS A 120 -4.90 5.02 10.02
C LYS A 120 -6.32 5.53 9.79
N ASP A 121 -6.50 6.84 9.59
CA ASP A 121 -7.81 7.41 9.29
C ASP A 121 -8.33 6.94 7.92
N TYR A 122 -7.44 6.85 6.93
CA TYR A 122 -7.77 6.26 5.62
C TYR A 122 -8.15 4.78 5.75
N GLN A 123 -7.35 4.01 6.49
CA GLN A 123 -7.60 2.57 6.70
C GLN A 123 -8.92 2.35 7.44
N ALA A 124 -9.22 3.13 8.48
CA ALA A 124 -10.46 3.03 9.23
C ALA A 124 -11.68 3.36 8.36
N LEU A 125 -11.58 4.39 7.51
CA LEU A 125 -12.65 4.70 6.56
C LEU A 125 -12.83 3.57 5.56
N LEU A 126 -11.76 3.07 4.92
CA LEU A 126 -11.84 1.95 3.96
C LEU A 126 -12.51 0.71 4.58
N ALA A 127 -12.21 0.41 5.85
CA ALA A 127 -12.82 -0.71 6.56
C ALA A 127 -14.32 -0.49 6.80
N SER A 128 -14.76 0.73 7.13
CA SER A 128 -16.16 1.02 7.41
C SER A 128 -17.05 1.05 6.16
N ILE A 129 -16.46 1.26 4.98
CA ILE A 129 -17.18 1.33 3.70
C ILE A 129 -17.15 0.04 2.88
N LYS A 130 -16.49 -1.02 3.36
CA LYS A 130 -16.18 -2.24 2.57
C LYS A 130 -17.40 -2.89 1.92
N ASP A 131 -18.53 -2.90 2.61
CA ASP A 131 -19.76 -3.56 2.14
C ASP A 131 -20.71 -2.62 1.37
N ARG A 132 -20.28 -1.38 1.08
CA ARG A 132 -21.10 -0.42 0.34
C ARG A 132 -21.06 -0.71 -1.18
N PRO A 133 -22.16 -0.48 -1.91
CA PRO A 133 -22.21 -0.66 -3.36
C PRO A 133 -21.28 0.29 -4.13
N ASP A 134 -20.93 1.44 -3.54
CA ASP A 134 -20.05 2.46 -4.12
C ASP A 134 -18.58 2.37 -3.62
N TYR A 135 -18.22 1.29 -2.92
CA TYR A 135 -16.88 1.07 -2.35
C TYR A 135 -15.75 1.36 -3.34
N HIS A 136 -15.79 0.76 -4.54
CA HIS A 136 -14.74 0.92 -5.54
C HIS A 136 -14.56 2.37 -6.00
N VAL A 137 -15.66 3.14 -6.07
CA VAL A 137 -15.60 4.55 -6.45
C VAL A 137 -14.94 5.36 -5.35
N ILE A 138 -15.39 5.17 -4.09
CA ILE A 138 -14.82 5.88 -2.93
C ILE A 138 -13.33 5.56 -2.78
N GLN A 139 -12.98 4.27 -2.83
CA GLN A 139 -11.60 3.81 -2.80
C GLN A 139 -10.74 4.49 -3.87
N THR A 140 -11.24 4.60 -5.11
CA THR A 140 -10.51 5.23 -6.21
C THR A 140 -10.28 6.72 -5.96
N VAL A 141 -11.29 7.44 -5.45
CA VAL A 141 -11.15 8.87 -5.12
C VAL A 141 -10.17 9.07 -3.96
N MET A 142 -10.21 8.21 -2.93
CA MET A 142 -9.25 8.20 -1.82
C MET A 142 -7.82 7.92 -2.30
N LEU A 143 -7.63 6.97 -3.20
CA LEU A 143 -6.30 6.68 -3.77
C LEU A 143 -5.78 7.89 -4.57
N ARG A 144 -6.63 8.54 -5.37
CA ARG A 144 -6.27 9.68 -6.21
C ARG A 144 -6.00 10.97 -5.43
N SER A 145 -6.43 11.06 -4.17
CA SER A 145 -6.11 12.22 -3.34
C SER A 145 -4.67 12.21 -2.82
N LEU A 146 -4.02 11.04 -2.78
CA LEU A 146 -2.66 10.88 -2.29
C LEU A 146 -1.62 11.47 -3.24
N SER A 147 -0.44 11.78 -2.70
CA SER A 147 0.73 12.20 -3.47
C SER A 147 1.35 11.01 -4.20
N GLN A 148 2.20 11.29 -5.19
CA GLN A 148 3.00 10.24 -5.79
C GLN A 148 4.25 10.01 -4.94
N ALA A 149 4.63 8.75 -4.72
CA ALA A 149 5.90 8.45 -4.07
C ALA A 149 7.10 8.77 -5.00
N VAL A 150 8.14 9.36 -4.44
CA VAL A 150 9.36 9.81 -5.15
C VAL A 150 10.61 9.27 -4.48
N TYR A 151 11.75 9.34 -5.18
CA TYR A 151 13.05 9.09 -4.56
C TYR A 151 13.65 10.44 -4.13
N SER A 152 14.10 10.52 -2.88
CA SER A 152 14.71 11.74 -2.31
C SER A 152 15.88 11.38 -1.42
N ALA A 153 16.89 12.24 -1.37
CA ALA A 153 17.97 12.12 -0.38
C ALA A 153 17.49 12.49 1.04
N ASP A 154 16.43 13.29 1.13
CA ASP A 154 15.81 13.68 2.39
C ASP A 154 14.70 12.68 2.78
N ASN A 155 14.80 12.14 3.99
CA ASN A 155 13.86 11.15 4.49
C ASN A 155 12.65 11.83 5.16
N GLN A 156 11.54 11.88 4.43
CA GLN A 156 10.24 12.40 4.89
C GLN A 156 9.25 11.27 5.24
N GLY A 157 9.73 10.03 5.31
CA GLY A 157 8.89 8.85 5.56
C GLY A 157 7.99 8.47 4.39
N HIS A 158 7.11 7.50 4.62
CA HIS A 158 6.24 6.95 3.59
C HIS A 158 4.79 6.83 4.09
N PHE A 159 3.97 7.84 3.82
CA PHE A 159 2.58 7.96 4.26
C PHE A 159 1.76 6.70 3.99
N GLY A 160 1.71 6.23 2.74
CA GLY A 160 0.88 5.06 2.38
C GLY A 160 1.23 3.76 3.11
N LEU A 161 2.49 3.55 3.49
CA LEU A 161 2.97 2.36 4.21
C LEU A 161 3.07 2.60 5.72
N ASN A 162 2.91 3.86 6.13
CA ASN A 162 3.09 4.39 7.46
C ASN A 162 4.44 4.01 8.11
N TYR A 163 5.53 4.14 7.34
CA TYR A 163 6.91 3.96 7.83
C TYR A 163 7.62 5.30 7.98
N GLU A 164 8.45 5.44 9.02
CA GLU A 164 9.31 6.63 9.22
C GLU A 164 10.47 6.71 8.23
N ALA A 165 10.93 5.57 7.72
CA ALA A 165 11.97 5.46 6.71
C ALA A 165 11.70 4.23 5.83
N TYR A 166 11.89 4.37 4.53
CA TYR A 166 11.68 3.31 3.55
C TYR A 166 12.56 3.58 2.31
N THR A 167 13.16 2.54 1.73
CA THR A 167 14.03 2.65 0.54
C THR A 167 13.81 1.49 -0.43
#